data_AF-A0A3E2JVD3-F1
#
_entry.id   AF-A0A3E2JVD3-F1
#
_cell.length_a   1.000
_cell.length_b   1.000
_cell.length_c   1.000
_cell.angle_alpha   90.00
_cell.angle_beta   90.00
_cell.angle_gamma   90.00
#
_symmetry.space_group_name_H-M   'P 1'
#
loop_
_entity.id
_entity.type
_entity.pdbx_description
1 polymer ?
#
loop_
_entity_poly.entity_id
_entity_poly.type
_entity_poly.pdbx_seq_one_letter_code
_entity_poly.pdbx_strand_id
1 'polypeptide(L)'
;MERKMRLIPYQVVEEVQEVSEVPRGIDLIQAPKVWEKTKGKGITIAILDTGCEITHPDLKDRIIGGRNFTGDDQGNDDIYLDYNGHGTHVAGTIAAVQNSSGVVGVAPEANLLILKVLDKNGSGQYDWIIDGINYAVEQKADIISMSLGGPEDVPELHEAIINAINNKILVVCAAGNEGDGRDSTDELGYPGCYNEVISVGAIDLERRSSDFTNSHNEIDLVAPGEEILSTYLNGKYAKLSGTSMATPHVSGALALIKDIANKGFDRSLTVPELYAQLIKRTIPLGNSPQLEGNGLLYLTTVDYLSEVFTPKLAAQVLKI
;
A
#
# COMPACT_ATOMS: atom_id res chain seq x y z
N MET A 1 -14.59 9.15 24.34
CA MET A 1 -13.26 8.97 23.74
C MET A 1 -13.26 9.82 22.48
N GLU A 2 -12.23 10.64 22.21
CA GLU A 2 -12.24 11.47 20.99
C GLU A 2 -12.19 10.56 19.75
N ARG A 3 -13.09 10.79 18.80
CA ARG A 3 -13.14 10.11 17.49
C ARG A 3 -11.90 10.50 16.69
N LYS A 4 -10.86 9.68 16.70
CA LYS A 4 -9.60 9.95 16.01
C LYS A 4 -9.16 8.75 15.19
N MET A 5 -8.63 9.04 14.02
CA MET A 5 -7.82 8.12 13.24
C MET A 5 -6.41 8.11 13.79
N ARG A 6 -5.73 6.97 13.67
CA ARG A 6 -4.33 6.84 14.06
C ARG A 6 -3.59 6.00 13.04
N LEU A 7 -2.27 6.15 12.99
CA LEU A 7 -1.43 5.11 12.44
C LEU A 7 -1.76 3.79 13.12
N ILE A 8 -1.88 2.73 12.33
CA ILE A 8 -1.97 1.39 12.89
C ILE A 8 -0.68 1.13 13.69
N PRO A 9 -0.74 0.62 14.95
CA PRO A 9 0.42 0.47 15.80
C PRO A 9 1.57 -0.29 15.12
N TYR A 10 2.77 0.27 15.06
CA TYR A 10 3.93 -0.36 14.41
C TYR A 10 5.16 -0.29 15.30
N GLN A 11 6.18 -1.09 14.98
CA GLN A 11 7.45 -1.11 15.70
C GLN A 11 8.60 -0.64 14.80
N VAL A 12 9.44 0.27 15.29
CA VAL A 12 10.76 0.53 14.70
C VAL A 12 11.74 -0.52 15.22
N VAL A 13 12.21 -1.39 14.34
CA VAL A 13 13.12 -2.51 14.66
C VAL A 13 14.57 -2.04 14.64
N GLU A 14 14.94 -1.27 13.62
CA GLU A 14 16.33 -0.83 13.39
C GLU A 14 16.35 0.47 12.57
N GLU A 15 17.27 1.38 12.86
CA GLU A 15 17.64 2.51 11.98
C GLU A 15 19.03 2.28 11.38
N VAL A 16 19.17 2.54 10.09
CA VAL A 16 20.40 2.33 9.32
C VAL A 16 20.78 3.62 8.59
N GLN A 17 22.07 3.95 8.56
CA GLN A 17 22.55 5.17 7.90
C GLN A 17 22.76 5.01 6.40
N GLU A 18 23.33 3.89 5.97
CA GLU A 18 23.64 3.61 4.56
C GLU A 18 23.18 2.21 4.20
N VAL A 19 22.50 2.10 3.08
CA VAL A 19 22.08 0.83 2.46
C VAL A 19 22.24 0.94 0.94
N SER A 20 22.31 -0.19 0.27
CA SER A 20 22.31 -0.27 -1.20
C SER A 20 21.78 -1.65 -1.58
N GLU A 21 20.46 -1.81 -1.48
CA GLU A 21 19.81 -3.09 -1.77
C GLU A 21 18.36 -2.93 -2.24
N VAL A 22 17.87 -3.96 -2.92
CA VAL A 22 16.42 -4.16 -3.10
C VAL A 22 15.91 -4.82 -1.81
N PRO A 23 15.01 -4.17 -1.04
CA PRO A 23 14.52 -4.77 0.20
C PRO A 23 13.86 -6.14 -0.05
N ARG A 24 14.06 -7.09 0.87
CA ARG A 24 13.54 -8.46 0.75
C ARG A 24 12.03 -8.51 0.49
N GLY A 25 11.24 -7.61 1.08
CA GLY A 25 9.79 -7.54 0.85
C GLY A 25 9.44 -7.26 -0.63
N ILE A 26 10.20 -6.38 -1.28
CA ILE A 26 10.05 -6.02 -2.70
C ILE A 26 10.40 -7.21 -3.61
N ASP A 27 11.47 -7.93 -3.28
CA ASP A 27 11.86 -9.15 -4.00
C ASP A 27 10.85 -10.29 -3.80
N LEU A 28 10.35 -10.47 -2.58
CA LEU A 28 9.40 -11.52 -2.23
C LEU A 28 8.10 -11.43 -3.04
N ILE A 29 7.57 -10.22 -3.26
CA ILE A 29 6.38 -9.99 -4.10
C ILE A 29 6.68 -10.05 -5.61
N GLN A 30 7.93 -10.30 -6.00
CA GLN A 30 8.42 -10.44 -7.38
C GLN A 30 8.42 -9.16 -8.21
N ALA A 31 8.46 -7.98 -7.57
CA ALA A 31 8.49 -6.70 -8.29
C ALA A 31 9.69 -6.54 -9.24
N PRO A 32 10.93 -6.96 -8.88
CA PRO A 32 12.07 -6.86 -9.79
C PRO A 32 11.89 -7.57 -11.13
N LYS A 33 11.18 -8.71 -11.13
CA LYS A 33 10.89 -9.48 -12.37
C LYS A 33 9.89 -8.76 -13.28
N VAL A 34 9.14 -7.80 -12.76
CA VAL A 34 8.15 -7.02 -13.51
C VAL A 34 8.75 -5.73 -14.09
N TRP A 35 9.86 -5.24 -13.53
CA TRP A 35 10.48 -3.97 -13.94
C TRP A 35 10.95 -3.89 -15.39
N GLU A 36 11.21 -5.03 -16.03
CA GLU A 36 11.49 -5.08 -17.48
C GLU A 36 10.27 -4.69 -18.33
N LYS A 37 9.04 -4.93 -17.83
CA LYS A 37 7.78 -4.57 -18.48
C LYS A 37 7.38 -3.14 -18.13
N THR A 38 7.49 -2.77 -16.85
CA THR A 38 7.19 -1.41 -16.36
C THR A 38 7.72 -1.18 -14.95
N LYS A 39 7.96 0.09 -14.61
CA LYS A 39 8.32 0.56 -13.27
C LYS A 39 7.27 1.52 -12.67
N GLY A 40 6.08 1.59 -13.26
CA GLY A 40 4.96 2.41 -12.76
C GLY A 40 4.94 3.85 -13.26
N LYS A 41 5.72 4.17 -14.30
CA LYS A 41 5.82 5.53 -14.86
C LYS A 41 4.47 6.12 -15.23
N GLY A 42 4.21 7.34 -14.75
CA GLY A 42 3.00 8.09 -15.06
C GLY A 42 1.77 7.72 -14.21
N ILE A 43 1.91 6.74 -13.31
CA ILE A 43 0.90 6.45 -12.29
C ILE A 43 1.16 7.31 -11.06
N THR A 44 0.12 7.94 -10.53
CA THR A 44 0.19 8.79 -9.33
C THR A 44 -0.47 8.10 -8.14
N ILE A 45 0.27 8.00 -7.04
CA ILE A 45 -0.17 7.37 -5.80
C ILE A 45 -0.26 8.45 -4.72
N ALA A 46 -1.47 8.68 -4.22
CA ALA A 46 -1.73 9.57 -3.09
C ALA A 46 -1.48 8.81 -1.79
N ILE A 47 -0.52 9.30 -0.99
CA ILE A 47 -0.17 8.73 0.31
C ILE A 47 -0.83 9.59 1.38
N LEU A 48 -1.81 9.03 2.08
CA LEU A 48 -2.49 9.67 3.20
C LEU A 48 -1.85 9.19 4.50
N ASP A 49 -0.93 9.99 5.05
CA ASP A 49 -0.07 9.59 6.17
C ASP A 49 0.43 10.81 6.98
N THR A 50 1.58 10.72 7.66
CA THR A 50 2.20 11.76 8.49
C THR A 50 2.98 12.84 7.73
N GLY A 51 2.95 12.79 6.40
CA GLY A 51 3.78 13.62 5.52
C GLY A 51 4.93 12.82 4.90
N CYS A 52 5.94 13.51 4.36
CA CYS A 52 7.14 12.87 3.84
C CYS A 52 8.38 13.77 3.99
N GLU A 53 9.57 13.19 4.15
CA GLU A 53 10.83 13.90 3.96
C GLU A 53 11.06 14.19 2.47
N ILE A 54 10.58 15.35 2.01
CA ILE A 54 10.58 15.72 0.59
C ILE A 54 11.99 15.89 -0.02
N THR A 55 13.02 16.00 0.82
CA THR A 55 14.42 16.12 0.41
C THR A 55 15.18 14.78 0.43
N HIS A 56 14.53 13.69 0.85
CA HIS A 56 15.17 12.37 0.92
C HIS A 56 15.72 11.98 -0.47
N PRO A 57 16.99 11.55 -0.58
CA PRO A 57 17.64 11.30 -1.87
C PRO A 57 16.87 10.30 -2.74
N ASP A 58 16.29 9.28 -2.14
CA ASP A 58 15.51 8.25 -2.86
C ASP A 58 14.07 8.67 -3.21
N LEU A 59 13.55 9.80 -2.69
CA LEU A 59 12.14 10.18 -2.84
C LEU A 59 11.91 11.50 -3.58
N LYS A 60 12.84 12.46 -3.46
CA LYS A 60 12.68 13.83 -3.97
C LYS A 60 12.24 13.90 -5.44
N ASP A 61 12.71 12.97 -6.28
CA ASP A 61 12.42 12.94 -7.72
C ASP A 61 11.13 12.18 -8.05
N ARG A 62 10.44 11.64 -7.05
CA ARG A 62 9.15 10.94 -7.15
C ARG A 62 7.99 11.78 -6.65
N ILE A 63 8.26 12.71 -5.72
CA ILE A 63 7.26 13.58 -5.13
C ILE A 63 6.88 14.67 -6.13
N ILE A 64 5.62 14.70 -6.54
CA ILE A 64 5.10 15.68 -7.51
C ILE A 64 4.33 16.82 -6.85
N GLY A 65 4.10 16.72 -5.54
CA GLY A 65 3.39 17.71 -4.73
C GLY A 65 2.83 17.10 -3.46
N GLY A 66 2.11 17.91 -2.70
CA GLY A 66 1.46 17.47 -1.48
C GLY A 66 0.56 18.55 -0.89
N ARG A 67 -0.16 18.19 0.17
CA ARG A 67 -0.97 19.10 0.98
C ARG A 67 -1.02 18.61 2.43
N ASN A 68 -1.03 19.55 3.36
CA ASN A 68 -1.25 19.31 4.78
C ASN A 68 -2.69 19.64 5.17
N PHE A 69 -3.33 18.73 5.88
CA PHE A 69 -4.69 18.89 6.40
C PHE A 69 -4.71 18.99 7.93
N THR A 70 -3.54 18.85 8.57
CA THR A 70 -3.40 18.78 10.02
C THR A 70 -3.20 20.16 10.66
N GLY A 71 -3.24 20.21 11.99
CA GLY A 71 -2.85 21.40 12.75
C GLY A 71 -1.33 21.61 12.90
N ASP A 72 -0.49 20.68 12.42
CA ASP A 72 0.96 20.89 12.39
C ASP A 72 1.30 22.11 11.52
N ASP A 73 2.46 22.74 11.79
CA ASP A 73 2.93 23.90 11.04
C ASP A 73 1.93 25.07 10.99
N GLN A 74 1.14 25.23 12.07
CA GLN A 74 0.08 26.22 12.20
C GLN A 74 -1.05 26.06 11.17
N GLY A 75 -1.26 24.83 10.66
CA GLY A 75 -2.25 24.55 9.63
C GLY A 75 -1.86 25.09 8.27
N ASN A 76 -0.56 25.18 7.96
CA ASN A 76 -0.11 25.58 6.63
C ASN A 76 -0.22 24.41 5.65
N ASP A 77 -1.17 24.51 4.72
CA ASP A 77 -1.46 23.52 3.68
C ASP A 77 -0.25 23.15 2.80
N ASP A 78 0.70 24.07 2.62
CA ASP A 78 1.87 23.86 1.75
C ASP A 78 3.04 23.14 2.46
N ILE A 79 2.92 22.87 3.77
CA ILE A 79 3.96 22.21 4.57
C ILE A 79 3.50 20.81 4.98
N TYR A 80 3.88 19.81 4.19
CA TYR A 80 3.58 18.38 4.39
C TYR A 80 4.82 17.57 4.80
N LEU A 81 5.67 18.18 5.65
CA LEU A 81 6.87 17.54 6.20
C LEU A 81 6.50 16.45 7.20
N ASP A 82 7.27 15.37 7.16
CA ASP A 82 7.16 14.28 8.12
C ASP A 82 7.95 14.58 9.38
N TYR A 83 7.28 14.45 10.54
CA TYR A 83 7.89 14.56 11.86
C TYR A 83 7.84 13.25 12.64
N ASN A 84 7.21 12.23 12.06
CA ASN A 84 7.03 10.92 12.66
C ASN A 84 7.97 9.89 12.03
N GLY A 85 8.11 9.90 10.71
CA GLY A 85 8.95 9.02 9.92
C GLY A 85 8.18 7.91 9.19
N HIS A 86 6.96 7.61 9.63
CA HIS A 86 6.12 6.59 9.04
C HIS A 86 5.75 6.89 7.58
N GLY A 87 5.25 8.09 7.27
CA GLY A 87 4.88 8.47 5.91
C GLY A 87 6.07 8.46 4.94
N THR A 88 7.26 8.85 5.41
CA THR A 88 8.52 8.71 4.66
C THR A 88 8.85 7.25 4.38
N HIS A 89 8.63 6.34 5.33
CA HIS A 89 8.86 4.91 5.15
C HIS A 89 7.91 4.28 4.14
N VAL A 90 6.61 4.57 4.28
CA VAL A 90 5.56 4.17 3.33
C VAL A 90 5.89 4.65 1.92
N ALA A 91 6.31 5.91 1.76
CA ALA A 91 6.70 6.48 0.48
C ALA A 91 7.86 5.72 -0.20
N GLY A 92 8.86 5.30 0.58
CA GLY A 92 9.98 4.52 0.05
C GLY A 92 9.58 3.13 -0.42
N THR A 93 8.73 2.43 0.33
CA THR A 93 8.27 1.09 -0.05
C THR A 93 7.48 1.16 -1.35
N ILE A 94 6.70 2.23 -1.55
CA ILE A 94 5.94 2.44 -2.78
C ILE A 94 6.86 2.75 -3.97
N ALA A 95 7.71 3.79 -3.87
CA ALA A 95 8.37 4.34 -5.07
C ALA A 95 9.80 4.85 -4.88
N ALA A 96 10.55 4.46 -3.83
CA ALA A 96 11.96 4.83 -3.75
C ALA A 96 12.69 4.55 -5.07
N VAL A 97 13.43 5.54 -5.56
CA VAL A 97 14.01 5.50 -6.91
C VAL A 97 15.09 4.43 -7.03
N GLN A 98 15.06 3.67 -8.13
CA GLN A 98 16.12 2.72 -8.44
C GLN A 98 17.40 3.46 -8.84
N ASN A 99 18.34 3.55 -7.91
CA ASN A 99 19.65 4.17 -8.13
C ASN A 99 20.78 3.27 -7.56
N SER A 100 22.01 3.76 -7.53
CA SER A 100 23.19 2.99 -7.07
C SER A 100 23.40 2.99 -5.55
N SER A 101 22.48 3.59 -4.81
CA SER A 101 22.50 3.76 -3.35
C SER A 101 21.08 3.67 -2.79
N GLY A 102 20.96 3.50 -1.49
CA GLY A 102 19.68 3.49 -0.80
C GLY A 102 18.85 2.24 -1.06
N VAL A 103 17.53 2.41 -1.00
CA VAL A 103 16.55 1.35 -1.25
C VAL A 103 15.81 1.60 -2.54
N VAL A 104 15.05 0.60 -3.00
CA VAL A 104 14.13 0.75 -4.13
C VAL A 104 12.71 0.37 -3.72
N GLY A 105 11.73 1.13 -4.20
CA GLY A 105 10.32 0.84 -4.00
C GLY A 105 9.78 -0.16 -5.01
N VAL A 106 8.54 -0.58 -4.82
CA VAL A 106 7.86 -1.51 -5.75
C VAL A 106 7.70 -0.90 -7.13
N ALA A 107 7.32 0.39 -7.22
CA ALA A 107 7.11 1.12 -8.47
C ALA A 107 8.04 2.35 -8.54
N PRO A 108 9.34 2.14 -8.84
CA PRO A 108 10.36 3.18 -8.67
C PRO A 108 10.28 4.35 -9.68
N GLU A 109 9.36 4.30 -10.65
CA GLU A 109 9.07 5.42 -11.57
C GLU A 109 7.67 6.01 -11.37
N ALA A 110 6.90 5.56 -10.38
CA ALA A 110 5.61 6.15 -10.03
C ALA A 110 5.78 7.52 -9.37
N ASN A 111 4.74 8.35 -9.48
CA ASN A 111 4.66 9.65 -8.83
C ASN A 111 3.99 9.52 -7.45
N LEU A 112 4.47 10.30 -6.48
CA LEU A 112 3.93 10.36 -5.14
C LEU A 112 3.26 11.72 -4.90
N LEU A 113 2.01 11.70 -4.47
CA LEU A 113 1.27 12.86 -3.97
C LEU A 113 1.17 12.73 -2.44
N ILE A 114 1.83 13.61 -1.70
CA ILE A 114 1.97 13.49 -0.23
C ILE A 114 0.84 14.24 0.47
N LEU A 115 -0.11 13.51 1.06
CA LEU A 115 -1.26 14.08 1.76
C LEU A 115 -1.09 13.85 3.26
N LYS A 116 -0.62 14.89 3.97
CA LYS A 116 -0.42 14.83 5.41
C LYS A 116 -1.76 14.97 6.12
N VAL A 117 -2.31 13.85 6.57
CA VAL A 117 -3.60 13.76 7.28
C VAL A 117 -3.46 13.28 8.73
N LEU A 118 -2.23 12.93 9.14
CA LEU A 118 -1.85 12.57 10.50
C LEU A 118 -0.79 13.53 11.03
N ASP A 119 -0.95 13.94 12.29
CA ASP A 119 -0.01 14.82 12.96
C ASP A 119 1.32 14.10 13.31
N LYS A 120 2.28 14.84 13.86
CA LYS A 120 3.57 14.29 14.32
C LYS A 120 3.47 13.11 15.31
N ASN A 121 2.34 12.93 15.99
CA ASN A 121 2.12 11.81 16.90
C ASN A 121 1.40 10.63 16.21
N GLY A 122 1.22 10.68 14.89
CA GLY A 122 0.51 9.68 14.11
C GLY A 122 -0.99 9.68 14.37
N SER A 123 -1.59 10.81 14.76
CA SER A 123 -3.04 10.93 15.01
C SER A 123 -3.71 11.92 14.06
N GLY A 124 -4.93 11.63 13.62
CA GLY A 124 -5.70 12.48 12.72
C GLY A 124 -7.18 12.57 13.09
N GLN A 125 -7.84 13.60 12.57
CA GLN A 125 -9.29 13.76 12.64
C GLN A 125 -9.92 13.11 11.40
N TYR A 126 -11.12 12.52 11.53
CA TYR A 126 -11.82 11.92 10.39
C TYR A 126 -11.97 12.91 9.23
N ASP A 127 -12.29 14.18 9.53
CA ASP A 127 -12.39 15.25 8.54
C ASP A 127 -11.10 15.45 7.74
N TRP A 128 -9.92 15.34 8.36
CA TRP A 128 -8.63 15.45 7.66
C TRP A 128 -8.42 14.31 6.66
N ILE A 129 -8.85 13.09 7.01
CA ILE A 129 -8.77 11.93 6.12
C ILE A 129 -9.76 12.09 4.96
N ILE A 130 -11.00 12.52 5.26
CA ILE A 130 -12.04 12.77 4.25
C ILE A 130 -11.58 13.84 3.26
N ASP A 131 -11.03 14.96 3.74
CA ASP A 131 -10.51 16.03 2.89
C ASP A 131 -9.30 15.55 2.06
N GLY A 132 -8.43 14.72 2.64
CA GLY A 132 -7.33 14.08 1.91
C GLY A 132 -7.83 13.18 0.77
N ILE A 133 -8.86 12.36 1.00
CA ILE A 133 -9.46 11.49 -0.02
C ILE A 133 -10.05 12.34 -1.14
N ASN A 134 -10.83 13.37 -0.79
CA ASN A 134 -11.45 14.27 -1.77
C ASN A 134 -10.39 15.03 -2.58
N TYR A 135 -9.32 15.49 -1.95
CA TYR A 135 -8.23 16.14 -2.65
C TYR A 135 -7.49 15.18 -3.61
N ALA A 136 -7.28 13.91 -3.22
CA ALA A 136 -6.73 12.91 -4.13
C ALA A 136 -7.62 12.70 -5.37
N VAL A 137 -8.96 12.78 -5.22
CA VAL A 137 -9.91 12.78 -6.33
C VAL A 137 -9.75 14.00 -7.22
N GLU A 138 -9.66 15.20 -6.63
CA GLU A 138 -9.44 16.46 -7.37
C GLU A 138 -8.14 16.43 -8.17
N GLN A 139 -7.06 15.88 -7.59
CA GLN A 139 -5.77 15.71 -8.24
C GLN A 139 -5.72 14.54 -9.23
N LYS A 140 -6.82 13.77 -9.34
CA LYS A 140 -6.92 12.59 -10.23
C LYS A 140 -5.82 11.57 -9.98
N ALA A 141 -5.52 11.30 -8.71
CA ALA A 141 -4.64 10.21 -8.34
C ALA A 141 -5.18 8.88 -8.92
N ASP A 142 -4.28 7.92 -9.17
CA ASP A 142 -4.67 6.61 -9.66
C ASP A 142 -5.00 5.65 -8.51
N ILE A 143 -4.30 5.82 -7.40
CA ILE A 143 -4.31 4.96 -6.21
C ILE A 143 -4.23 5.85 -4.97
N ILE A 144 -5.01 5.53 -3.94
CA ILE A 144 -4.91 6.07 -2.57
C ILE A 144 -4.34 4.95 -1.70
N SER A 145 -3.31 5.26 -0.91
CA SER A 145 -2.68 4.36 0.05
C SER A 145 -2.84 4.93 1.46
N MET A 146 -3.44 4.14 2.36
CA MET A 146 -3.71 4.52 3.75
C MET A 146 -3.18 3.47 4.72
N SER A 147 -2.25 3.88 5.57
CA SER A 147 -1.69 3.02 6.61
C SER A 147 -2.16 3.48 8.00
N LEU A 148 -3.48 3.66 8.11
CA LEU A 148 -4.16 4.26 9.25
C LEU A 148 -5.48 3.53 9.52
N GLY A 149 -6.02 3.71 10.72
CA GLY A 149 -7.31 3.15 11.09
C GLY A 149 -7.95 3.85 12.29
N GLY A 150 -9.24 3.60 12.43
CA GLY A 150 -10.08 4.09 13.52
C GLY A 150 -11.15 3.06 13.89
N PRO A 151 -11.68 3.13 15.12
CA PRO A 151 -12.62 2.13 15.63
C PRO A 151 -14.08 2.36 15.21
N GLU A 152 -14.40 3.48 14.56
CA GLU A 152 -15.78 3.88 14.28
C GLU A 152 -16.05 3.92 12.77
N ASP A 153 -17.17 3.34 12.36
CA ASP A 153 -17.79 3.58 11.06
C ASP A 153 -18.34 5.01 11.05
N VAL A 154 -17.88 5.80 10.08
CA VAL A 154 -18.28 7.19 9.88
C VAL A 154 -18.86 7.30 8.46
N PRO A 155 -20.16 7.55 8.29
CA PRO A 155 -20.82 7.56 6.99
C PRO A 155 -20.13 8.49 5.97
N GLU A 156 -19.69 9.66 6.39
CA GLU A 156 -19.01 10.63 5.53
C GLU A 156 -17.65 10.12 5.03
N LEU A 157 -16.95 9.31 5.83
CA LEU A 157 -15.73 8.62 5.39
C LEU A 157 -16.05 7.56 4.34
N HIS A 158 -17.10 6.76 4.56
CA HIS A 158 -17.51 5.74 3.60
C HIS A 158 -17.95 6.36 2.27
N GLU A 159 -18.72 7.46 2.32
CA GLU A 159 -19.11 8.23 1.14
C GLU A 159 -17.90 8.79 0.38
N ALA A 160 -16.87 9.28 1.07
CA ALA A 160 -15.63 9.74 0.44
C ALA A 160 -14.89 8.60 -0.28
N ILE A 161 -14.83 7.41 0.32
CA ILE A 161 -14.24 6.20 -0.29
C ILE A 161 -15.01 5.82 -1.57
N ILE A 162 -16.34 5.75 -1.50
CA ILE A 162 -17.21 5.45 -2.64
C ILE A 162 -17.02 6.49 -3.75
N ASN A 163 -16.91 7.78 -3.39
CA ASN A 163 -16.64 8.85 -4.34
C ASN A 163 -15.29 8.67 -5.06
N ALA A 164 -14.23 8.29 -4.34
CA ALA A 164 -12.93 8.02 -4.95
C ALA A 164 -12.99 6.86 -5.97
N ILE A 165 -13.67 5.78 -5.62
CA ILE A 165 -13.83 4.61 -6.48
C ILE A 165 -14.68 4.92 -7.72
N ASN A 166 -15.75 5.71 -7.56
CA ASN A 166 -16.55 6.20 -8.68
C ASN A 166 -15.74 7.10 -9.63
N ASN A 167 -14.70 7.77 -9.12
CA ASN A 167 -13.72 8.52 -9.90
C ASN A 167 -12.53 7.67 -10.40
N LYS A 168 -12.68 6.34 -10.37
CA LYS A 168 -11.73 5.34 -10.89
C LYS A 168 -10.39 5.27 -10.13
N ILE A 169 -10.41 5.62 -8.85
CA ILE A 169 -9.26 5.55 -7.95
C ILE A 169 -9.34 4.24 -7.15
N LEU A 170 -8.24 3.49 -7.12
CA LEU A 170 -8.11 2.33 -6.24
C LEU A 170 -7.81 2.81 -4.82
N VAL A 171 -8.52 2.31 -3.82
CA VAL A 171 -8.27 2.66 -2.42
C VAL A 171 -7.71 1.45 -1.70
N VAL A 172 -6.51 1.58 -1.13
CA VAL A 172 -5.77 0.53 -0.43
C VAL A 172 -5.59 0.94 1.02
N CYS A 173 -5.91 0.05 1.95
CA CYS A 173 -5.78 0.33 3.38
C CYS A 173 -5.21 -0.86 4.15
N ALA A 174 -4.44 -0.55 5.20
CA ALA A 174 -4.03 -1.55 6.18
C ALA A 174 -5.25 -2.16 6.89
N ALA A 175 -5.22 -3.47 7.12
CA ALA A 175 -6.27 -4.18 7.85
C ALA A 175 -6.33 -3.82 9.35
N GLY A 176 -5.19 -3.47 9.95
CA GLY A 176 -5.05 -3.18 11.37
C GLY A 176 -4.10 -4.14 12.09
N ASN A 177 -3.67 -3.77 13.30
CA ASN A 177 -2.65 -4.49 14.09
C ASN A 177 -3.16 -4.85 15.50
N GLU A 178 -4.46 -5.05 15.64
CA GLU A 178 -5.17 -5.43 16.86
C GLU A 178 -5.39 -6.95 16.98
N GLY A 179 -4.92 -7.72 15.99
CA GLY A 179 -5.06 -9.17 15.92
C GLY A 179 -4.35 -9.91 17.05
N ASP A 180 -4.81 -11.14 17.29
CA ASP A 180 -4.33 -12.01 18.35
C ASP A 180 -3.76 -13.36 17.86
N GLY A 181 -3.50 -13.45 16.55
CA GLY A 181 -3.01 -14.64 15.86
C GLY A 181 -4.07 -15.73 15.61
N ARG A 182 -5.36 -15.45 15.82
CA ARG A 182 -6.45 -16.42 15.61
C ARG A 182 -7.40 -15.96 14.52
N ASP A 183 -7.59 -16.77 13.50
CA ASP A 183 -8.57 -16.58 12.41
C ASP A 183 -10.05 -16.68 12.82
N SER A 184 -10.33 -16.87 14.12
CA SER A 184 -11.66 -17.09 14.68
C SER A 184 -12.21 -15.87 15.43
N THR A 185 -11.42 -14.81 15.54
CA THR A 185 -11.81 -13.52 16.10
C THR A 185 -11.84 -12.47 15.00
N ASP A 186 -12.81 -11.57 15.10
CA ASP A 186 -12.95 -10.46 14.16
C ASP A 186 -12.44 -9.17 14.80
N GLU A 187 -11.34 -8.64 14.28
CA GLU A 187 -10.82 -7.30 14.62
C GLU A 187 -11.06 -6.35 13.45
N LEU A 188 -11.94 -5.36 13.65
CA LEU A 188 -12.33 -4.44 12.58
C LEU A 188 -11.69 -3.06 12.78
N GLY A 189 -11.08 -2.54 11.71
CA GLY A 189 -10.56 -1.19 11.63
C GLY A 189 -11.06 -0.46 10.39
N TYR A 190 -11.53 0.77 10.55
CA TYR A 190 -12.03 1.61 9.45
C TYR A 190 -10.94 2.58 8.99
N PRO A 191 -10.77 2.83 7.67
CA PRO A 191 -11.61 2.36 6.57
C PRO A 191 -11.27 0.95 6.04
N GLY A 192 -10.28 0.26 6.61
CA GLY A 192 -9.76 -1.01 6.12
C GLY A 192 -10.76 -2.16 6.03
N CYS A 193 -11.88 -2.12 6.74
CA CYS A 193 -12.94 -3.12 6.67
C CYS A 193 -14.16 -2.72 5.82
N TYR A 194 -14.14 -1.57 5.14
CA TYR A 194 -15.16 -1.29 4.11
C TYR A 194 -14.93 -2.20 2.90
N ASN A 195 -15.98 -2.87 2.41
CA ASN A 195 -15.89 -3.85 1.33
C ASN A 195 -15.31 -3.27 0.02
N GLU A 196 -15.47 -1.97 -0.22
CA GLU A 196 -14.94 -1.31 -1.41
C GLU A 196 -13.43 -1.00 -1.33
N VAL A 197 -12.83 -1.09 -0.14
CA VAL A 197 -11.41 -0.84 0.11
C VAL A 197 -10.62 -2.13 -0.07
N ILE A 198 -9.47 -2.03 -0.71
CA ILE A 198 -8.51 -3.14 -0.81
C ILE A 198 -7.82 -3.28 0.55
N SER A 199 -8.26 -4.24 1.35
CA SER A 199 -7.77 -4.48 2.71
C SER A 199 -6.54 -5.38 2.71
N VAL A 200 -5.45 -4.89 3.31
CA VAL A 200 -4.13 -5.55 3.26
C VAL A 200 -3.68 -6.02 4.64
N GLY A 201 -3.60 -7.34 4.80
CA GLY A 201 -3.00 -7.97 5.97
C GLY A 201 -1.47 -8.17 5.85
N ALA A 202 -0.84 -8.58 6.95
CA ALA A 202 0.62 -8.70 7.05
C ALA A 202 1.10 -10.15 7.17
N ILE A 203 2.24 -10.41 6.53
CA ILE A 203 3.06 -11.60 6.73
C ILE A 203 4.51 -11.20 7.03
N ASP A 204 5.26 -12.14 7.61
CA ASP A 204 6.72 -12.02 7.70
C ASP A 204 7.45 -12.42 6.39
N LEU A 205 8.77 -12.23 6.38
CA LEU A 205 9.62 -12.54 5.22
C LEU A 205 9.78 -14.05 4.94
N GLU A 206 9.29 -14.91 5.83
CA GLU A 206 9.19 -16.36 5.66
C GLU A 206 7.77 -16.82 5.30
N ARG A 207 6.86 -15.87 5.04
CA ARG A 207 5.46 -16.09 4.61
C ARG A 207 4.55 -16.67 5.69
N ARG A 208 4.88 -16.45 6.96
CA ARG A 208 3.95 -16.75 8.07
C ARG A 208 3.07 -15.52 8.31
N SER A 209 1.81 -15.76 8.68
CA SER A 209 0.92 -14.67 9.11
C SER A 209 1.52 -13.96 10.31
N SER A 210 1.47 -12.63 10.30
CA SER A 210 1.90 -11.83 11.46
C SER A 210 0.90 -11.96 12.59
N ASP A 211 1.35 -12.20 13.82
CA ASP A 211 0.44 -12.38 14.98
C ASP A 211 -0.46 -11.15 15.22
N PHE A 212 0.04 -9.95 14.92
CA PHE A 212 -0.70 -8.70 15.10
C PHE A 212 -1.75 -8.43 14.01
N THR A 213 -1.70 -9.11 12.84
CA THR A 213 -2.58 -8.74 11.72
C THR A 213 -4.03 -9.01 12.11
N ASN A 214 -4.91 -8.04 11.86
CA ASN A 214 -6.35 -8.27 12.08
C ASN A 214 -6.85 -9.42 11.20
N SER A 215 -7.75 -10.23 11.74
CA SER A 215 -8.57 -11.13 10.94
C SER A 215 -10.01 -10.61 10.85
N HIS A 216 -10.60 -10.76 9.67
CA HIS A 216 -12.03 -10.55 9.42
C HIS A 216 -12.40 -11.02 8.00
N ASN A 217 -13.68 -11.01 7.68
CA ASN A 217 -14.21 -11.47 6.39
C ASN A 217 -14.01 -10.48 5.21
N GLU A 218 -13.26 -9.40 5.40
CA GLU A 218 -13.02 -8.34 4.40
C GLU A 218 -11.54 -8.19 4.03
N ILE A 219 -10.67 -9.14 4.45
CA ILE A 219 -9.27 -9.16 4.01
C ILE A 219 -9.20 -9.58 2.54
N ASP A 220 -8.56 -8.77 1.71
CA ASP A 220 -8.42 -9.08 0.27
C ASP A 220 -7.17 -9.89 -0.04
N LEU A 221 -6.04 -9.53 0.56
CA LEU A 221 -4.75 -10.15 0.32
C LEU A 221 -3.74 -9.78 1.42
N VAL A 222 -2.60 -10.46 1.42
CA VAL A 222 -1.49 -10.16 2.32
C VAL A 222 -0.22 -9.79 1.57
N ALA A 223 0.62 -8.98 2.22
CA ALA A 223 1.93 -8.61 1.73
C ALA A 223 2.95 -8.51 2.90
N PRO A 224 4.26 -8.45 2.61
CA PRO A 224 5.29 -8.35 3.65
C PRO A 224 5.08 -7.15 4.57
N GLY A 225 4.92 -7.40 5.86
CA GLY A 225 4.66 -6.40 6.88
C GLY A 225 5.63 -6.42 8.06
N GLU A 226 6.52 -7.41 8.18
CA GLU A 226 7.50 -7.47 9.28
C GLU A 226 8.93 -7.19 8.82
N GLU A 227 9.65 -6.41 9.64
CA GLU A 227 11.06 -6.03 9.43
C GLU A 227 11.33 -5.42 8.05
N ILE A 228 10.37 -4.61 7.56
CA ILE A 228 10.42 -4.02 6.23
C ILE A 228 11.34 -2.82 6.23
N LEU A 229 12.46 -2.94 5.50
CA LEU A 229 13.40 -1.86 5.27
C LEU A 229 12.85 -0.86 4.25
N SER A 230 12.87 0.43 4.58
CA SER A 230 12.57 1.52 3.67
C SER A 230 13.24 2.84 4.12
N THR A 231 12.97 3.92 3.40
CA THR A 231 13.44 5.28 3.69
C THR A 231 12.92 5.79 5.04
N TYR A 232 13.65 6.71 5.68
CA TYR A 232 13.31 7.25 6.99
C TYR A 232 13.92 8.64 7.18
N LEU A 233 13.54 9.31 8.28
CA LEU A 233 13.90 10.71 8.52
C LEU A 233 15.42 10.97 8.51
N ASN A 234 15.78 12.17 8.06
CA ASN A 234 17.14 12.69 7.93
C ASN A 234 17.97 11.95 6.87
N GLY A 235 17.34 11.51 5.77
CA GLY A 235 18.01 10.78 4.69
C GLY A 235 18.48 9.38 5.09
N LYS A 236 17.87 8.79 6.12
CA LYS A 236 18.24 7.48 6.67
C LYS A 236 17.28 6.40 6.20
N TYR A 237 17.45 5.19 6.74
CA TYR A 237 16.60 4.05 6.48
C TYR A 237 16.18 3.42 7.80
N ALA A 238 15.05 2.73 7.81
CA ALA A 238 14.59 2.01 8.98
C ALA A 238 13.84 0.72 8.61
N LYS A 239 13.92 -0.27 9.50
CA LYS A 239 13.07 -1.46 9.47
C LYS A 239 11.87 -1.25 10.37
N LEU A 240 10.67 -1.41 9.83
CA LEU A 240 9.44 -1.33 10.59
C LEU A 240 8.56 -2.57 10.42
N SER A 241 7.75 -2.85 11.43
CA SER A 241 6.79 -3.97 11.44
C SER A 241 5.36 -3.50 11.71
N GLY A 242 4.43 -3.91 10.86
CA GLY A 242 2.98 -3.64 10.94
C GLY A 242 2.27 -3.85 9.60
N THR A 243 0.93 -4.00 9.58
CA THR A 243 0.12 -3.99 8.33
C THR A 243 0.29 -2.70 7.51
N SER A 244 0.65 -1.61 8.18
CA SER A 244 1.10 -0.36 7.56
C SER A 244 2.28 -0.51 6.60
N MET A 245 3.13 -1.54 6.76
CA MET A 245 4.24 -1.84 5.87
C MET A 245 3.84 -2.82 4.74
N ALA A 246 2.79 -3.61 4.93
CA ALA A 246 2.23 -4.47 3.89
C ALA A 246 1.48 -3.66 2.82
N THR A 247 0.65 -2.71 3.26
CA THR A 247 -0.14 -1.80 2.42
C THR A 247 0.66 -1.14 1.27
N PRO A 248 1.81 -0.48 1.50
CA PRO A 248 2.58 0.16 0.44
C PRO A 248 3.12 -0.81 -0.61
N HIS A 249 3.33 -2.09 -0.28
CA HIS A 249 3.70 -3.09 -1.29
C HIS A 249 2.57 -3.28 -2.31
N VAL A 250 1.32 -3.36 -1.83
CA VAL A 250 0.13 -3.51 -2.67
C VAL A 250 -0.13 -2.23 -3.48
N SER A 251 0.00 -1.06 -2.88
CA SER A 251 -0.16 0.24 -3.56
C SER A 251 0.84 0.41 -4.71
N GLY A 252 2.13 0.10 -4.48
CA GLY A 252 3.12 0.11 -5.55
C GLY A 252 2.88 -0.97 -6.61
N ALA A 253 2.46 -2.17 -6.20
CA ALA A 253 2.12 -3.25 -7.13
C ALA A 253 0.96 -2.89 -8.06
N LEU A 254 -0.07 -2.21 -7.54
CA LEU A 254 -1.19 -1.72 -8.35
C LEU A 254 -0.73 -0.72 -9.42
N ALA A 255 0.31 0.08 -9.16
CA ALA A 255 0.88 0.95 -10.19
C ALA A 255 1.52 0.17 -11.34
N LEU A 256 2.26 -0.90 -11.03
CA LEU A 256 2.80 -1.81 -12.05
C LEU A 256 1.68 -2.53 -12.81
N ILE A 257 0.69 -3.07 -12.07
CA ILE A 257 -0.43 -3.82 -12.63
C ILE A 257 -1.29 -2.94 -13.55
N LYS A 258 -1.60 -1.71 -13.13
CA LYS A 258 -2.42 -0.77 -13.91
C LYS A 258 -1.78 -0.46 -15.25
N ASP A 259 -0.48 -0.18 -15.27
CA ASP A 259 0.23 0.09 -16.53
C ASP A 259 0.29 -1.14 -17.45
N ILE A 260 0.67 -2.31 -16.92
CA ILE A 260 0.72 -3.57 -17.70
C ILE A 260 -0.65 -3.93 -18.26
N ALA A 261 -1.68 -3.88 -17.41
CA ALA A 261 -3.00 -4.33 -17.79
C ALA A 261 -3.65 -3.36 -18.79
N ASN A 262 -3.52 -2.04 -18.60
CA ASN A 262 -4.04 -1.08 -19.58
C ASN A 262 -3.38 -1.25 -20.96
N LYS A 263 -2.05 -1.45 -21.01
CA LYS A 263 -1.33 -1.74 -22.25
C LYS A 263 -1.77 -3.06 -22.88
N GLY A 264 -1.92 -4.11 -22.06
CA GLY A 264 -2.33 -5.43 -22.54
C GLY A 264 -3.76 -5.49 -23.08
N PHE A 265 -4.67 -4.71 -22.51
CA PHE A 265 -6.07 -4.61 -22.96
C PHE A 265 -6.32 -3.50 -23.98
N ASP A 266 -5.31 -2.67 -24.28
CA ASP A 266 -5.39 -1.50 -25.17
C ASP A 266 -6.53 -0.53 -24.80
N ARG A 267 -6.78 -0.36 -23.49
CA ARG A 267 -7.76 0.58 -22.94
C ARG A 267 -7.50 0.83 -21.45
N SER A 268 -8.09 1.90 -20.92
CA SER A 268 -8.16 2.11 -19.47
C SER A 268 -9.11 1.08 -18.83
N LEU A 269 -8.59 0.32 -17.87
CA LEU A 269 -9.38 -0.57 -17.03
C LEU A 269 -10.08 0.19 -15.91
N THR A 270 -11.24 -0.35 -15.50
CA THR A 270 -12.03 0.11 -14.35
C THR A 270 -11.47 -0.41 -13.03
N VAL A 271 -11.95 0.14 -11.89
CA VAL A 271 -11.52 -0.32 -10.55
C VAL A 271 -11.78 -1.82 -10.33
N PRO A 272 -12.96 -2.38 -10.63
CA PRO A 272 -13.18 -3.83 -10.48
C PRO A 272 -12.26 -4.68 -11.36
N GLU A 273 -11.95 -4.21 -12.57
CA GLU A 273 -11.03 -4.92 -13.47
C GLU A 273 -9.60 -4.90 -12.94
N LEU A 274 -9.15 -3.77 -12.40
CA LEU A 274 -7.82 -3.64 -11.78
C LEU A 274 -7.71 -4.46 -10.50
N TYR A 275 -8.76 -4.47 -9.66
CA TYR A 275 -8.86 -5.37 -8.52
C TYR A 275 -8.75 -6.83 -8.96
N ALA A 276 -9.48 -7.25 -9.99
CA ALA A 276 -9.37 -8.61 -10.52
C ALA A 276 -7.96 -8.93 -11.07
N GLN A 277 -7.25 -7.93 -11.62
CA GLN A 277 -5.85 -8.10 -12.04
C GLN A 277 -4.90 -8.24 -10.85
N LEU A 278 -5.18 -7.58 -9.72
CA LEU A 278 -4.46 -7.74 -8.46
C LEU A 278 -4.64 -9.15 -7.92
N ILE A 279 -5.88 -9.62 -7.77
CA ILE A 279 -6.19 -10.95 -7.22
C ILE A 279 -5.64 -12.09 -8.09
N LYS A 280 -5.59 -11.93 -9.42
CA LYS A 280 -4.91 -12.89 -10.32
C LYS A 280 -3.40 -13.03 -10.06
N ARG A 281 -2.83 -12.12 -9.29
CA ARG A 281 -1.41 -12.06 -8.93
C ARG A 281 -1.22 -12.32 -7.44
N THR A 282 -2.04 -13.20 -6.86
CA THR A 282 -1.83 -13.73 -5.51
C THR A 282 -1.54 -15.24 -5.55
N ILE A 283 -0.89 -15.74 -4.51
CA ILE A 283 -0.73 -17.17 -4.25
C ILE A 283 -1.27 -17.50 -2.85
N PRO A 284 -2.12 -18.54 -2.70
CA PRO A 284 -2.59 -18.95 -1.39
C PRO A 284 -1.41 -19.46 -0.54
N LEU A 285 -1.39 -19.11 0.74
CA LEU A 285 -0.39 -19.62 1.70
C LEU A 285 -0.96 -20.79 2.52
N GLY A 286 -2.27 -21.02 2.44
CA GLY A 286 -2.95 -22.13 3.11
C GLY A 286 -3.52 -21.77 4.48
N ASN A 287 -3.52 -20.49 4.84
CA ASN A 287 -4.26 -19.99 6.00
C ASN A 287 -5.73 -19.77 5.64
N SER A 288 -6.51 -19.44 6.66
CA SER A 288 -7.90 -19.04 6.53
C SER A 288 -8.03 -17.77 5.68
N PRO A 289 -9.05 -17.65 4.81
CA PRO A 289 -9.33 -16.41 4.07
C PRO A 289 -9.53 -15.20 4.99
N GLN A 290 -9.94 -15.41 6.25
CA GLN A 290 -10.05 -14.36 7.26
C GLN A 290 -8.69 -13.72 7.62
N LEU A 291 -7.58 -14.42 7.40
CA LEU A 291 -6.22 -13.92 7.64
C LEU A 291 -5.50 -13.55 6.34
N GLU A 292 -5.63 -14.37 5.30
CA GLU A 292 -4.86 -14.19 4.07
C GLU A 292 -5.65 -13.64 2.88
N GLY A 293 -6.98 -13.56 2.97
CA GLY A 293 -7.85 -13.22 1.85
C GLY A 293 -7.62 -14.16 0.67
N ASN A 294 -7.20 -13.59 -0.45
CA ASN A 294 -6.82 -14.32 -1.67
C ASN A 294 -5.36 -14.81 -1.66
N GLY A 295 -4.63 -14.60 -0.56
CA GLY A 295 -3.25 -15.02 -0.37
C GLY A 295 -2.22 -13.91 -0.55
N LEU A 296 -0.96 -14.30 -0.67
CA LEU A 296 0.18 -13.41 -0.80
C LEU A 296 0.24 -12.76 -2.18
N LEU A 297 0.42 -11.44 -2.22
CA LEU A 297 0.82 -10.71 -3.42
C LEU A 297 2.09 -11.32 -4.05
N TYR A 298 1.96 -11.78 -5.29
CA TYR A 298 3.01 -12.43 -6.06
C TYR A 298 2.86 -12.11 -7.55
N LEU A 299 3.56 -11.06 -7.98
CA LEU A 299 3.28 -10.35 -9.25
C LEU A 299 3.42 -11.21 -10.53
N THR A 300 4.25 -12.25 -10.49
CA THR A 300 4.54 -13.13 -11.64
C THR A 300 3.64 -14.37 -11.70
N THR A 301 2.63 -14.48 -10.84
CA THR A 301 1.72 -15.65 -10.83
C THR A 301 1.12 -15.94 -12.20
N VAL A 302 0.68 -14.91 -12.92
CA VAL A 302 0.10 -15.06 -14.27
C VAL A 302 1.12 -15.59 -15.29
N ASP A 303 2.38 -15.13 -15.20
CA ASP A 303 3.46 -15.60 -16.06
C ASP A 303 3.73 -17.09 -15.79
N TYR A 304 3.86 -17.48 -14.51
CA TYR A 304 4.03 -18.89 -14.11
C TYR A 304 2.87 -19.79 -14.58
N LEU A 305 1.62 -19.35 -14.41
CA LEU A 305 0.46 -20.12 -14.85
C LEU A 305 0.45 -20.33 -16.37
N SER A 306 0.89 -19.33 -17.14
CA SER A 306 1.00 -19.45 -18.60
C SER A 306 2.07 -20.46 -19.05
N GLU A 307 3.15 -20.60 -18.28
CA GLU A 307 4.19 -21.60 -18.55
C GLU A 307 3.71 -23.02 -18.24
N VAL A 308 2.91 -23.18 -17.18
CA VAL A 308 2.31 -24.48 -16.80
C VAL A 308 1.25 -24.91 -17.83
N PHE A 309 0.32 -24.01 -18.18
CA PHE A 309 -0.75 -24.26 -19.15
C PHE A 309 -0.25 -24.13 -20.60
N THR A 310 0.70 -24.97 -20.98
CA THR A 310 1.09 -25.14 -22.39
C THR A 310 -0.12 -25.46 -23.27
N PRO A 311 -0.11 -25.16 -24.58
CA PRO A 311 -1.22 -25.49 -25.49
C PRO A 311 -1.66 -26.95 -25.41
N LYS A 312 -0.70 -27.86 -25.19
CA LYS A 312 -0.96 -29.29 -25.01
C LYS A 312 -1.70 -29.60 -23.71
N LEU A 313 -1.28 -29.02 -22.58
CA LEU A 313 -1.96 -29.22 -21.31
C LEU A 313 -3.33 -28.55 -21.31
N ALA A 314 -3.44 -27.36 -21.91
CA ALA A 314 -4.70 -26.65 -22.09
C ALA A 314 -5.71 -27.48 -22.90
N ALA A 315 -5.30 -28.06 -24.03
CA ALA A 315 -6.14 -28.97 -24.83
C ALA A 315 -6.66 -30.16 -24.00
N GLN A 316 -5.78 -30.77 -23.18
CA GLN A 316 -6.14 -31.89 -22.32
C GLN A 316 -7.14 -31.51 -21.22
N VAL A 317 -6.90 -30.41 -20.50
CA VAL A 317 -7.72 -29.99 -19.35
C VAL A 317 -9.05 -29.39 -19.81
N LEU A 318 -9.02 -28.60 -20.89
CA LEU A 318 -10.19 -27.87 -21.39
C LEU A 318 -11.02 -28.69 -22.39
N LYS A 319 -10.59 -29.92 -22.73
CA LYS A 319 -11.22 -30.79 -23.75
C LYS A 319 -11.37 -30.10 -25.11
N ILE A 320 -10.35 -29.32 -25.51
CA ILE A 320 -10.28 -28.62 -26.80
C ILE A 320 -9.33 -29.38 -27.73
#